data_AF-A0A2A4QJC2-F1
#
_entry.id   AF-A0A2A4QJC2-F1
#
_cell.length_a   1.000
_cell.length_b   1.000
_cell.length_c   1.000
_cell.angle_alpha   90.00
_cell.angle_beta   90.00
_cell.angle_gamma   90.00
#
_symmetry.space_group_name_H-M   'P 1'
#
loop_
_entity.id
_entity.type
_entity.pdbx_description
1 polymer ?
#
loop_
_entity_poly.entity_id
_entity_poly.type
_entity_poly.pdbx_seq_one_letter_code
_entity_poly.pdbx_strand_id
1 'polypeptide(L)'
;MWVVQPHDCKEFKKLLMRNIFNSLLVQPFALFIGILLLSFNACVWEKGDLSTPLVQCDTTTITFRLSGIDTIFALKCGPCHTTQSPVAGGLNFNSYADVKEKIDDGRIQIVALGSSPTMPFGGPFLHPDTIARINEWISAGGCE
;
A
#
# COMPACT_ATOMS: atom_id res chain seq x y z
N MET A 1 -5.35 -19.35 17.48
CA MET A 1 -5.60 -18.24 16.54
C MET A 1 -4.71 -18.49 15.33
N TRP A 2 -5.26 -19.08 14.26
CA TRP A 2 -4.46 -19.46 13.09
C TRP A 2 -4.45 -18.30 12.10
N VAL A 3 -3.28 -17.70 11.88
CA VAL A 3 -3.06 -16.69 10.82
C VAL A 3 -2.69 -17.45 9.55
N VAL A 4 -3.54 -17.40 8.53
CA VAL A 4 -3.29 -18.00 7.22
C VAL A 4 -2.55 -16.99 6.36
N GLN A 5 -1.35 -17.34 5.88
CA GLN A 5 -0.51 -16.50 5.03
C GLN A 5 -1.01 -16.51 3.55
N PRO A 6 -0.76 -15.43 2.78
CA PRO A 6 -1.40 -15.19 1.47
C PRO A 6 -0.90 -16.06 0.30
N HIS A 7 -0.05 -17.06 0.55
CA HIS A 7 0.60 -17.84 -0.50
C HIS A 7 -0.26 -19.00 -1.07
N ASP A 8 -1.38 -19.36 -0.45
CA ASP A 8 -2.08 -20.64 -0.73
C ASP A 8 -3.34 -20.58 -1.62
N CYS A 9 -3.72 -19.42 -2.17
CA CYS A 9 -4.94 -19.35 -3.00
C CYS A 9 -4.82 -20.13 -4.33
N LYS A 10 -3.61 -20.24 -4.89
CA LYS A 10 -3.36 -20.98 -6.14
C LYS A 10 -3.52 -22.49 -5.97
N GLU A 11 -3.14 -23.04 -4.83
CA GLU A 11 -3.23 -24.47 -4.54
C GLU A 11 -4.66 -24.87 -4.17
N PHE A 12 -5.43 -24.00 -3.50
CA PHE A 12 -6.85 -24.23 -3.26
C PHE A 12 -7.65 -24.36 -4.56
N LYS A 13 -7.35 -23.53 -5.57
CA LYS A 13 -8.00 -23.61 -6.90
C LYS A 13 -7.76 -24.95 -7.61
N LYS A 14 -6.55 -25.53 -7.49
CA LYS A 14 -6.23 -26.84 -8.07
C LYS A 14 -7.00 -27.98 -7.38
N LEU A 15 -7.09 -27.93 -6.05
CA LEU A 15 -7.82 -28.94 -5.27
C LEU A 15 -9.33 -28.92 -5.58
N LEU A 16 -9.91 -27.73 -5.77
CA LEU A 16 -11.32 -27.58 -6.11
C LEU A 16 -11.64 -28.13 -7.51
N MET A 17 -10.80 -27.84 -8.51
CA MET A 17 -11.03 -28.29 -9.89
C MET A 17 -10.91 -29.81 -10.04
N ARG A 18 -10.04 -30.47 -9.26
CA ARG A 18 -9.89 -31.94 -9.30
C ARG A 18 -11.09 -32.69 -8.72
N ASN A 19 -11.78 -32.12 -7.73
CA ASN A 19 -12.89 -32.78 -7.05
C ASN A 19 -14.22 -32.65 -7.81
N ILE A 20 -14.42 -31.55 -8.55
CA ILE A 20 -15.62 -31.32 -9.38
C ILE A 20 -15.69 -32.32 -10.55
N PHE A 21 -14.55 -32.68 -11.14
CA PHE A 21 -14.50 -33.57 -12.31
C PHE A 21 -14.96 -35.00 -11.99
N ASN A 22 -14.71 -35.50 -10.77
CA ASN A 22 -15.09 -36.86 -10.36
C ASN A 22 -16.57 -37.00 -9.95
N SER A 23 -17.25 -35.90 -9.64
CA SER A 23 -18.64 -35.93 -9.13
C SER A 23 -19.71 -35.79 -10.24
N LEU A 24 -19.29 -35.47 -11.48
CA LEU A 24 -20.15 -35.29 -12.66
C LEU A 24 -20.74 -36.60 -13.24
N LEU A 25 -20.34 -37.77 -12.74
CA LEU A 25 -20.71 -39.05 -13.33
C LEU A 25 -21.94 -39.74 -12.71
N VAL A 26 -22.51 -39.27 -11.58
CA VAL A 26 -23.39 -40.15 -10.77
C VAL A 26 -24.83 -39.68 -10.47
N GLN A 27 -25.25 -38.41 -10.50
CA GLN A 27 -26.70 -38.12 -10.32
C GLN A 27 -27.14 -36.68 -10.67
N PRO A 28 -28.14 -36.47 -11.55
CA PRO A 28 -28.56 -35.12 -11.98
C PRO A 28 -29.42 -34.35 -10.95
N PHE A 29 -29.97 -35.01 -9.93
CA PHE A 29 -30.89 -34.37 -8.97
C PHE A 29 -30.20 -33.78 -7.72
N ALA A 30 -29.03 -34.29 -7.33
CA ALA A 30 -28.31 -33.80 -6.14
C ALA A 30 -27.48 -32.52 -6.42
N LEU A 31 -27.31 -32.17 -7.70
CA LEU A 31 -26.40 -31.12 -8.18
C LEU A 31 -26.98 -29.71 -7.97
N PHE A 32 -28.31 -29.56 -8.02
CA PHE A 32 -29.00 -28.28 -7.80
C PHE A 32 -29.00 -27.82 -6.34
N ILE A 33 -29.11 -28.76 -5.39
CA ILE A 33 -29.08 -28.46 -3.94
C ILE A 33 -27.64 -28.18 -3.49
N GLY A 34 -26.65 -28.87 -4.07
CA GLY A 34 -25.23 -28.63 -3.77
C GLY A 34 -24.74 -27.25 -4.22
N ILE A 35 -25.17 -26.75 -5.39
CA ILE A 35 -24.74 -25.45 -5.92
C ILE A 35 -25.26 -24.27 -5.08
N LEU A 36 -26.46 -24.38 -4.50
CA LEU A 36 -27.05 -23.34 -3.66
C LEU A 36 -26.32 -23.18 -2.31
N LEU A 37 -25.64 -24.23 -1.83
CA LEU A 37 -24.90 -24.22 -0.56
C LEU A 37 -23.44 -23.76 -0.69
N LEU A 38 -22.88 -23.69 -1.91
CA LEU A 38 -21.50 -23.21 -2.14
C LEU A 38 -21.38 -21.68 -2.29
N SER A 39 -22.48 -20.92 -2.20
CA SER A 39 -22.49 -19.49 -2.50
C SER A 39 -21.96 -18.56 -1.39
N PHE A 40 -21.61 -19.09 -0.21
CA PHE A 40 -21.25 -18.25 0.96
C PHE A 40 -19.76 -18.09 1.27
N ASN A 41 -18.86 -18.66 0.46
CA ASN A 41 -17.41 -18.39 0.60
C ASN A 41 -16.95 -17.41 -0.47
N ALA A 42 -17.48 -16.18 -0.44
CA ALA A 42 -16.86 -15.08 -1.15
C ALA A 42 -15.61 -14.66 -0.36
N CYS A 43 -14.42 -15.01 -0.84
CA CYS A 43 -13.20 -14.37 -0.37
C CYS A 43 -13.31 -12.89 -0.71
N VAL A 44 -13.56 -12.05 0.30
CA VAL A 44 -13.36 -10.61 0.16
C VAL A 44 -11.87 -10.41 -0.12
N TRP A 45 -11.59 -9.79 -1.26
CA TRP A 45 -10.25 -9.31 -1.60
C TRP A 45 -10.03 -8.04 -0.78
N GLU A 46 -9.79 -8.22 0.53
CA GLU A 46 -9.24 -7.14 1.32
C GLU A 46 -7.82 -6.92 0.79
N LYS A 47 -7.62 -5.78 0.12
CA LYS A 47 -6.27 -5.27 -0.13
C LYS A 47 -5.70 -5.20 1.27
N GLY A 48 -4.79 -6.11 1.59
CA GLY A 48 -4.24 -6.23 2.93
C GLY A 48 -3.87 -4.84 3.38
N ASP A 49 -4.70 -4.30 4.26
CA ASP A 49 -4.32 -3.24 5.14
C ASP A 49 -3.12 -3.84 5.84
N LEU A 50 -1.93 -3.46 5.38
CA LEU A 50 -0.79 -3.42 6.26
C LEU A 50 -1.28 -2.55 7.41
N SER A 51 -1.87 -3.18 8.42
CA SER A 51 -1.82 -2.70 9.78
C SER A 51 -0.35 -2.78 10.14
N THR A 52 0.45 -1.89 9.54
CA THR A 52 1.70 -1.46 10.13
C THR A 52 1.32 -1.15 11.57
N PRO A 53 1.99 -1.76 12.56
CA PRO A 53 1.75 -1.40 13.95
C PRO A 53 1.76 0.12 13.99
N LEU A 54 0.70 0.74 14.50
CA LEU A 54 0.59 2.18 14.61
C LEU A 54 1.83 2.63 15.40
N VAL A 55 2.86 3.07 14.69
CA VAL A 55 4.06 3.62 15.32
C VAL A 55 3.54 4.90 15.95
N GLN A 56 3.38 4.85 17.27
CA GLN A 56 2.88 6.00 18.01
C GLN A 56 3.87 7.13 17.76
N CYS A 57 3.35 8.23 17.23
CA CYS A 57 4.15 9.40 16.92
C CYS A 57 4.91 9.87 18.17
N ASP A 58 6.23 9.76 18.13
CA ASP A 58 7.12 10.35 19.13
C ASP A 58 7.42 11.80 18.75
N THR A 59 6.63 12.72 19.32
CA THR A 59 6.78 14.16 19.08
C THR A 59 8.02 14.77 19.73
N THR A 60 8.84 14.00 20.46
CA THR A 60 9.98 14.51 21.22
C THR A 60 11.30 14.46 20.47
N THR A 61 11.38 13.73 19.35
CA THR A 61 12.64 13.43 18.66
C THR A 61 12.67 13.91 17.21
N ILE A 62 11.72 13.48 16.37
CA ILE A 62 11.75 13.76 14.91
C ILE A 62 10.36 14.14 14.42
N THR A 63 10.20 15.40 14.01
CA THR A 63 8.91 15.93 13.53
C THR A 63 9.01 16.60 12.16
N PHE A 64 7.87 16.74 11.48
CA PHE A 64 7.80 17.26 10.12
C PHE A 64 8.42 18.66 10.02
N ARG A 65 8.17 19.53 11.01
CA ARG A 65 8.78 20.87 11.06
C ARG A 65 10.17 20.88 11.70
N LEU A 66 10.35 20.28 12.88
CA LEU A 66 11.62 20.41 13.62
C LEU A 66 12.77 19.71 12.90
N SER A 67 12.49 18.62 12.19
CA SER A 67 13.48 17.86 11.43
C SER A 67 13.66 18.37 9.99
N GLY A 68 12.99 19.47 9.63
CA GLY A 68 13.08 20.11 8.31
C GLY A 68 12.56 19.24 7.16
N ILE A 69 11.66 18.30 7.45
CA ILE A 69 11.04 17.43 6.45
C ILE A 69 10.09 18.25 5.57
N ASP A 70 9.39 19.23 6.15
CA ASP A 70 8.59 20.22 5.44
C ASP A 70 9.37 20.90 4.31
N THR A 71 10.61 21.28 4.59
CA THR A 71 11.53 21.93 3.66
C THR A 71 11.98 20.95 2.57
N ILE A 72 12.20 19.69 2.91
CA ILE A 72 12.51 18.65 1.91
C ILE A 72 11.33 18.50 0.93
N PHE A 73 10.11 18.33 1.43
CA PHE A 73 8.92 18.19 0.58
C PHE A 73 8.69 19.43 -0.26
N ALA A 74 8.82 20.63 0.32
CA ALA A 74 8.67 21.89 -0.41
C ALA A 74 9.72 22.04 -1.54
N LEU A 75 10.99 21.70 -1.31
CA LEU A 75 12.06 21.92 -2.28
C LEU A 75 12.23 20.77 -3.29
N LYS A 76 11.94 19.53 -2.90
CA LYS A 76 12.19 18.33 -3.73
C LYS A 76 10.94 17.80 -4.41
N CYS A 77 9.78 17.95 -3.78
CA CYS A 77 8.53 17.41 -4.29
C CYS A 77 7.61 18.54 -4.82
N GLY A 78 7.57 19.66 -4.11
CA GLY A 78 6.75 20.83 -4.41
C GLY A 78 6.85 21.35 -5.86
N PRO A 79 8.04 21.46 -6.49
CA PRO A 79 8.15 21.99 -7.85
C PRO A 79 7.36 21.21 -8.91
N CYS A 80 7.18 19.89 -8.70
CA CYS A 80 6.40 19.04 -9.59
C CYS A 80 4.99 18.78 -9.06
N HIS A 81 4.83 18.69 -7.73
CA HIS A 81 3.59 18.37 -7.02
C HIS A 81 2.92 19.61 -6.43
N THR A 82 2.53 20.52 -7.32
CA THR A 82 1.69 21.68 -6.97
C THR A 82 0.23 21.41 -7.29
N THR A 83 -0.68 22.16 -6.65
CA THR A 83 -2.13 22.09 -6.90
C THR A 83 -2.53 22.41 -8.36
N GLN A 84 -1.61 22.95 -9.16
CA GLN A 84 -1.86 23.42 -10.53
C GLN A 84 -1.13 22.58 -11.59
N SER A 85 -0.32 21.59 -11.19
CA SER A 85 0.48 20.78 -12.11
C SER A 85 -0.30 19.52 -12.56
N PRO A 86 -0.67 19.39 -13.84
CA PRO A 86 -1.32 18.18 -14.36
C PRO A 86 -0.38 16.96 -14.33
N VAL A 87 0.93 17.22 -14.36
CA VAL A 87 2.00 16.21 -14.37
C VAL A 87 2.13 15.52 -13.00
N ALA A 88 1.66 16.17 -11.93
CA ALA A 88 1.71 15.68 -10.55
C ALA A 88 0.73 14.52 -10.25
N GLY A 89 -0.16 14.18 -11.18
CA GLY A 89 -1.32 13.33 -10.89
C GLY A 89 -2.29 13.98 -9.89
N GLY A 90 -2.28 15.31 -9.77
CA GLY A 90 -3.12 16.06 -8.83
C GLY A 90 -2.67 16.00 -7.36
N LEU A 91 -1.45 15.50 -7.09
CA LEU A 91 -0.91 15.42 -5.73
C LEU A 91 -0.30 16.76 -5.29
N ASN A 92 -0.53 17.10 -4.02
CA ASN A 92 0.01 18.28 -3.36
C ASN A 92 0.82 17.84 -2.13
N PHE A 93 1.96 18.48 -1.88
CA PHE A 93 2.80 18.21 -0.70
C PHE A 93 3.13 19.47 0.12
N ASN A 94 2.25 20.48 0.06
CA ASN A 94 2.43 21.76 0.75
C ASN A 94 2.02 21.72 2.23
N SER A 95 1.38 20.64 2.69
CA SER A 95 0.97 20.50 4.10
C SER A 95 1.36 19.14 4.66
N TYR A 96 1.54 19.09 5.97
CA TYR A 96 1.75 17.84 6.70
C TYR A 96 0.63 16.84 6.42
N ALA A 97 -0.63 17.28 6.43
CA ALA A 97 -1.79 16.41 6.20
C ALA A 97 -1.74 15.75 4.82
N ASP A 98 -1.43 16.51 3.77
CA ASP A 98 -1.34 15.98 2.41
C ASP A 98 -0.19 14.96 2.28
N VAL A 99 0.94 15.24 2.93
CA VAL A 99 2.10 14.33 2.95
C VAL A 99 1.80 13.06 3.75
N LYS A 100 1.21 13.20 4.93
CA LYS A 100 0.90 12.09 5.85
C LYS A 100 -0.06 11.10 5.21
N GLU A 101 -1.08 11.58 4.51
CA GLU A 101 -2.00 10.73 3.76
C GLU A 101 -1.27 9.80 2.78
N LYS A 102 -0.23 10.30 2.08
CA LYS A 102 0.53 9.53 1.07
C LYS A 102 1.64 8.66 1.65
N ILE A 103 1.98 8.88 2.91
CA ILE A 103 2.85 7.99 3.67
C ILE A 103 2.04 6.83 4.21
N ASP A 104 0.83 7.11 4.70
CA ASP A 104 -0.09 6.13 5.26
C ASP A 104 -0.61 5.16 4.19
N ASP A 105 -0.82 5.64 2.96
CA ASP A 105 -1.16 4.78 1.82
C ASP A 105 0.06 4.11 1.15
N GLY A 106 1.28 4.35 1.66
CA GLY A 106 2.53 3.75 1.21
C GLY A 106 3.08 4.27 -0.12
N ARG A 107 2.43 5.23 -0.78
CA ARG A 107 2.85 5.69 -2.12
C ARG A 107 4.19 6.39 -2.11
N ILE A 108 4.51 7.16 -1.08
CA ILE A 108 5.82 7.82 -0.98
C ILE A 108 6.94 6.78 -0.97
N GLN A 109 6.78 5.73 -0.18
CA GLN A 109 7.77 4.66 -0.03
C GLN A 109 7.93 3.87 -1.34
N ILE A 110 6.83 3.59 -2.05
CA ILE A 110 6.85 2.81 -3.29
C ILE A 110 7.39 3.63 -4.47
N VAL A 111 6.95 4.87 -4.61
CA VAL A 111 7.18 5.67 -5.82
C VAL A 111 8.34 6.65 -5.64
N ALA A 112 8.35 7.41 -4.55
CA ALA A 112 9.35 8.46 -4.37
C ALA A 112 10.67 7.93 -3.81
N LEU A 113 10.61 6.92 -2.93
CA LEU A 113 11.77 6.33 -2.27
C LEU A 113 12.18 4.96 -2.85
N GLY A 114 11.30 4.37 -3.66
CA GLY A 114 11.49 3.07 -4.30
C GLY A 114 12.22 3.16 -5.64
N SER A 115 12.17 2.08 -6.41
CA SER A 115 12.99 1.91 -7.62
C SER A 115 12.28 2.24 -8.93
N SER A 116 10.95 2.38 -8.97
CA SER A 116 10.21 2.78 -10.18
C SER A 116 8.73 3.10 -9.93
N PRO A 117 8.13 4.14 -10.57
CA PRO A 117 8.82 5.17 -11.36
C PRO A 117 9.63 6.09 -10.44
N THR A 118 10.86 6.40 -10.82
CA THR A 118 11.77 7.23 -10.03
C THR A 118 11.32 8.69 -9.99
N MET A 119 11.22 9.27 -8.79
CA MET A 119 10.99 10.71 -8.63
C MET A 119 12.30 11.46 -8.33
N PRO A 120 12.49 12.68 -8.88
CA PRO A 120 11.61 13.40 -9.81
C PRO A 120 11.55 12.76 -11.20
N PHE A 121 10.37 12.78 -11.83
CA PHE A 121 10.17 12.18 -13.16
C PHE A 121 11.05 12.86 -14.22
N GLY A 122 11.82 12.07 -14.97
CA GLY A 122 12.74 12.58 -16.00
C GLY A 122 13.96 13.32 -15.44
N GLY A 123 14.15 13.34 -14.13
CA GLY A 123 15.30 13.94 -13.44
C GLY A 123 16.19 12.90 -12.76
N PRO A 124 17.30 13.35 -12.14
CA PRO A 124 18.10 12.48 -11.27
C PRO A 124 17.29 12.10 -10.04
N PHE A 125 17.32 10.82 -9.68
CA PHE A 125 16.66 10.31 -8.48
C PHE A 125 17.13 11.04 -7.22
N LEU A 126 16.30 11.07 -6.18
CA LEU A 126 16.61 11.74 -4.92
C LEU A 126 17.95 11.27 -4.34
N HIS A 127 18.70 12.20 -3.74
CA HIS A 127 19.97 11.89 -3.10
C HIS A 127 19.75 10.89 -1.95
N PRO A 128 20.62 9.89 -1.74
CA PRO A 128 20.48 8.89 -0.69
C PRO A 128 20.23 9.49 0.71
N ASP A 129 20.92 10.58 1.05
CA ASP A 129 20.73 11.27 2.35
C ASP A 129 19.31 11.85 2.51
N THR A 130 18.70 12.31 1.41
CA THR A 130 17.31 12.81 1.45
C THR A 130 16.34 11.66 1.70
N ILE A 131 16.56 10.53 1.02
CA ILE A 131 15.75 9.32 1.20
C ILE A 131 15.90 8.78 2.63
N ALA A 132 17.12 8.74 3.15
CA ALA A 132 17.40 8.28 4.51
C ALA A 132 16.67 9.13 5.56
N ARG A 133 16.72 10.48 5.44
CA ARG A 133 16.02 11.38 6.36
C ARG A 133 14.49 11.21 6.33
N ILE A 134 13.92 11.04 5.14
CA ILE A 134 12.47 10.79 5.01
C ILE A 134 12.11 9.44 5.64
N ASN A 135 12.89 8.38 5.37
CA ASN A 135 12.66 7.06 5.95
C ASN A 135 12.80 7.05 7.47
N GLU A 136 13.78 7.77 8.02
CA GLU A 136 13.97 7.90 9.46
C GLU A 136 12.73 8.53 10.10
N TRP A 137 12.25 9.65 9.57
CA TRP A 137 11.03 10.29 10.06
C TRP A 137 9.77 9.42 9.92
N ILE A 138 9.60 8.71 8.79
CA ILE A 138 8.50 7.74 8.61
C ILE A 138 8.61 6.61 9.65
N SER A 139 9.82 6.10 9.89
CA SER A 139 10.06 5.04 10.87
C SER A 139 9.83 5.48 12.31
N ALA A 140 9.95 6.78 12.60
CA ALA A 140 9.60 7.41 13.87
C ALA A 140 8.09 7.71 14.03
N GLY A 141 7.27 7.29 13.07
CA GLY A 141 5.81 7.48 13.11
C GLY A 141 5.29 8.69 12.32
N GLY A 142 6.18 9.40 11.61
CA GLY A 142 5.77 10.47 10.70
C GLY A 142 5.06 11.63 11.39
N CYS A 143 5.63 12.12 12.50
CA CYS A 143 5.05 13.19 13.34
C CYS A 143 5.02 14.57 12.68
N GLU A 144 4.07 15.43 13.05
CA GLU A 144 3.99 16.85 12.62
C GLU A 144 5.02 17.76 13.29
#